data_AF-A0A968EXK9-F1
#
_entry.id   AF-A0A968EXK9-F1
#
_cell.length_a   1.000
_cell.length_b   1.000
_cell.length_c   1.000
_cell.angle_alpha   90.00
_cell.angle_beta   90.00
_cell.angle_gamma   90.00
#
_symmetry.space_group_name_H-M   'P 1'
#
loop_
_entity.id
_entity.type
_entity.pdbx_description
1 polymer ?
#
loop_
_entity_poly.entity_id
_entity_poly.type
_entity_poly.pdbx_seq_one_letter_code
_entity_poly.pdbx_strand_id
1 'polypeptide(L)' 'HTYVRGKRRDAEEVGIASIHHELSDSVSREELIALISSLNQKDDVDGILVQLPLPGDLDGEEAV' A
#
# COMPACT_ATOMS: atom_id res chain seq x y z
N HIS A 1 -8.55 9.77 -2.35
CA HIS A 1 -7.66 10.63 -1.55
C HIS A 1 -8.10 10.94 -0.11
N THR A 2 -9.39 11.20 0.19
CA THR A 2 -9.81 11.60 1.56
C THR A 2 -9.59 10.52 2.65
N TYR A 3 -9.74 9.24 2.31
CA TYR A 3 -9.67 8.13 3.29
C TYR A 3 -8.23 7.85 3.79
N VAL A 4 -7.24 7.96 2.91
CA VAL A 4 -5.83 7.71 3.24
C VAL A 4 -5.23 8.85 4.07
N ARG A 5 -5.66 10.09 3.83
CA ARG A 5 -5.26 11.25 4.65
C ARG A 5 -5.69 11.12 6.11
N GLY A 6 -6.89 10.61 6.37
CA GLY A 6 -7.37 10.38 7.73
C GLY A 6 -6.51 9.36 8.47
N LYS A 7 -6.31 8.18 7.87
CA LYS A 7 -5.50 7.10 8.46
C LYS A 7 -4.05 7.50 8.75
N ARG A 8 -3.44 8.30 7.87
CA ARG A 8 -2.08 8.83 8.11
C ARG A 8 -2.02 9.72 9.33
N ARG A 9 -3.00 10.62 9.48
CA ARG A 9 -3.06 11.51 10.62
C ARG A 9 -3.27 10.75 11.92
N ASP A 10 -4.17 9.78 11.92
CA ASP A 10 -4.44 8.95 13.11
C ASP A 10 -3.20 8.12 13.48
N ALA A 11 -2.50 7.55 12.49
CA ALA A 11 -1.25 6.81 12.69
C ALA A 11 -0.14 7.69 13.26
N GLU A 12 0.08 8.89 12.70
CA GLU A 12 1.06 9.85 13.20
C GLU A 12 0.71 10.33 14.62
N GLU A 13 -0.58 10.56 14.93
CA GLU A 13 -1.05 10.97 16.27
C GLU A 13 -0.81 9.90 17.34
N VAL A 14 -0.75 8.61 16.98
CA VAL A 14 -0.44 7.50 17.91
C VAL A 14 1.00 6.97 17.78
N GLY A 15 1.85 7.61 16.98
CA GLY A 15 3.26 7.26 16.83
C GLY A 15 3.55 6.07 15.91
N ILE A 16 2.59 5.68 15.07
CA ILE A 16 2.79 4.65 14.03
C ILE A 16 3.44 5.30 12.81
N ALA A 17 4.60 4.78 12.42
CA ALA A 17 5.26 5.19 11.17
C ALA A 17 4.40 4.76 9.97
N SER A 18 4.02 5.71 9.12
CA SER A 18 3.26 5.42 7.90
C SER A 18 4.07 5.76 6.64
N ILE A 19 4.31 4.73 5.82
CA ILE A 19 4.96 4.88 4.52
C ILE A 19 3.85 4.87 3.47
N HIS A 20 3.82 5.90 2.61
CA HIS A 20 2.83 6.00 1.55
C HIS A 20 3.50 5.87 0.19
N HIS A 21 3.05 4.88 -0.58
CA HIS A 21 3.42 4.70 -1.98
C HIS A 21 2.21 5.05 -2.84
N GLU A 22 2.34 6.13 -3.61
CA GLU A 22 1.37 6.51 -4.64
C GLU A 22 1.85 5.92 -5.97
N LEU A 23 1.07 4.99 -6.51
CA LEU A 23 1.35 4.33 -7.78
C LEU A 23 0.50 4.95 -8.89
N SER A 24 1.05 4.98 -10.10
CA SER A 24 0.32 5.41 -11.30
C SER A 24 -0.87 4.47 -11.56
N ASP A 25 -1.96 5.00 -12.14
CA ASP A 25 -3.08 4.20 -12.65
C ASP A 25 -2.65 3.22 -13.77
N SER A 26 -1.47 3.42 -14.35
CA SER A 26 -0.85 2.55 -15.35
C SER A 26 0.12 1.53 -14.77
N VAL A 27 0.23 1.41 -13.44
CA VAL A 27 1.16 0.47 -12.82
C VAL A 27 0.83 -0.96 -13.24
N SER A 28 1.84 -1.71 -13.64
CA SER A 28 1.68 -3.12 -13.98
C SER A 28 1.48 -3.99 -12.73
N ARG A 29 0.94 -5.20 -12.94
CA ARG A 29 0.82 -6.21 -11.89
C ARG A 29 2.18 -6.51 -11.27
N GLU A 30 3.17 -6.72 -12.11
CA GLU A 30 4.52 -7.11 -11.73
C GLU A 30 5.20 -6.04 -10.87
N GLU A 31 5.00 -4.77 -11.21
CA GLU A 31 5.51 -3.64 -10.41
C GLU A 31 4.85 -3.57 -9.03
N LEU A 32 3.53 -3.80 -8.94
CA LEU A 32 2.82 -3.83 -7.67
C LEU A 32 3.30 -4.98 -6.78
N ILE A 33 3.39 -6.20 -7.32
CA ILE A 33 3.87 -7.38 -6.60
C ILE A 33 5.33 -7.21 -6.16
N ALA A 34 6.17 -6.64 -7.02
CA ALA A 34 7.57 -6.36 -6.69
C ALA A 34 7.68 -5.36 -5.53
N LEU A 35 6.85 -4.32 -5.51
CA LEU A 35 6.80 -3.37 -4.41
C LEU A 35 6.37 -4.04 -3.10
N ILE A 36 5.27 -4.83 -3.12
CA ILE A 36 4.79 -5.55 -1.94
C ILE A 36 5.87 -6.51 -1.42
N SER A 37 6.51 -7.26 -2.32
CA SER A 37 7.59 -8.20 -1.98
C SER A 37 8.81 -7.50 -1.38
N SER A 38 9.12 -6.29 -1.85
CA SER A 38 10.18 -5.46 -1.29
C SER A 38 9.83 -5.00 0.12
N LEU A 39 8.59 -4.53 0.34
CA LEU A 39 8.12 -4.07 1.65
C LEU A 39 8.05 -5.22 2.67
N ASN A 40 7.63 -6.42 2.24
CA ASN A 40 7.61 -7.62 3.10
C ASN A 40 8.99 -8.07 3.59
N GLN A 41 10.08 -7.64 2.93
CA GLN A 41 11.45 -7.96 3.35
C GLN A 41 12.04 -6.93 4.31
N LYS A 42 11.31 -5.84 4.61
CA LYS A 42 11.81 -4.80 5.49
C LYS A 42 11.35 -5.07 6.92
N ASP A 43 12.31 -5.22 7.83
CA ASP A 43 12.05 -5.43 9.26
C ASP A 43 11.37 -4.22 9.94
N ASP A 44 11.32 -3.07 9.27
CA ASP A 44 10.66 -1.84 9.73
C ASP A 44 9.21 -1.71 9.22
N VAL A 45 8.67 -2.73 8.56
CA VAL A 45 7.29 -2.78 8.06
C VAL A 45 6.50 -3.84 8.82
N ASP A 46 5.61 -3.39 9.70
CA ASP A 46 4.74 -4.28 10.48
C ASP A 46 3.47 -4.71 9.71
N GLY A 47 3.10 -3.97 8.65
CA GLY A 47 1.91 -4.27 7.86
C GLY A 47 1.77 -3.42 6.61
N ILE A 48 1.18 -4.01 5.57
CA ILE A 48 0.93 -3.37 4.27
C ILE A 48 -0.57 -3.26 4.06
N LEU A 49 -1.04 -2.08 3.65
CA LEU A 49 -2.44 -1.85 3.27
C LEU A 49 -2.52 -1.46 1.81
N VAL A 50 -3.18 -2.30 1.01
CA VAL A 50 -3.48 -2.03 -0.40
C VAL A 50 -4.90 -1.51 -0.51
N GLN A 51 -5.07 -0.32 -1.11
CA GLN A 51 -6.39 0.29 -1.29
C GLN A 51 -7.07 -0.26 -2.55
N LEU A 52 -8.29 -0.77 -2.39
CA LEU A 52 -9.14 -1.23 -3.49
C LEU A 52 -10.12 -0.12 -3.95
N PRO A 53 -10.63 -0.17 -5.20
CA PRO A 53 -10.28 -1.14 -6.26
C PRO A 53 -8.91 -0.85 -6.86
N LEU A 54 -8.20 -1.90 -7.28
CA LEU A 54 -6.98 -1.76 -8.06
C LEU A 54 -7.33 -1.38 -9.51
N PRO A 55 -6.46 -0.61 -10.21
CA PRO A 55 -6.65 -0.32 -11.62
C PRO A 55 -6.45 -1.59 -12.48
N GLY A 56 -7.33 -1.81 -13.47
CA GLY A 56 -7.27 -2.91 -14.45
C GLY A 56 -7.86 -4.25 -13.97
N ASP A 57 -7.39 -5.36 -14.57
CA ASP A 57 -7.74 -6.76 -14.22
C ASP A 57 -6.92 -7.28 -13.01
N LEU A 58 -6.50 -6.38 -12.13
CA LEU A 58 -5.74 -6.74 -10.92
C LEU A 58 -6.74 -7.14 -9.83
N ASP A 59 -7.01 -8.44 -9.73
CA ASP A 59 -7.78 -8.97 -8.61
C ASP A 59 -6.99 -8.83 -7.31
N GLY A 60 -7.61 -8.19 -6.32
CA GLY A 60 -7.00 -7.94 -5.02
C GLY A 60 -6.73 -9.20 -4.20
N GLU A 61 -7.22 -10.36 -4.64
CA GLU A 61 -7.10 -11.65 -3.93
C GLU A 61 -5.69 -12.27 -4.06
N GLU A 62 -4.94 -11.97 -5.14
CA GLU A 62 -3.56 -12.46 -5.32
C GLU A 62 -2.51 -11.65 -4.55
N ALA A 63 -2.87 -10.48 -4.02
CA ALA A 63 -1.96 -9.58 -3.31
C ALA A 63 -1.93 -9.81 -1.78
N VAL A 64 -2.70 -10.79 -1.26
CA VAL A 64 -2.91 -11.08 0.18
C VAL A 64 -2.18 -12.35 0.59
#